data_AF-A0A846CVX3-F1
#
_entry.id   AF-A0A846CVX3-F1
#
_cell.length_a   1.000
_cell.length_b   1.000
_cell.length_c   1.000
_cell.angle_alpha   90.00
_cell.angle_beta   90.00
_cell.angle_gamma   90.00
#
_symmetry.space_group_name_H-M   'P 1'
#
loop_
_entity.id
_entity.type
_entity.pdbx_description
1 polymer ?
#
loop_
_entity_poly.entity_id
_entity_poly.type
_entity_poly.pdbx_seq_one_letter_code
_entity_poly.pdbx_strand_id
1 'polypeptide(L)'
;MIKKKITRLSKIQTKQDVINAIDLITRQGEGAEGSLIDTGPDDLAHYYRFLEIKKNRYIEEDGTGGYRYSDGKINNLDGGIGEPYPVAEVPAGGYNESNVPVSDQAQILPLMDEFNREYTKMLKLLEKAWGTGDPNYLIEAIMKMFSLTTADADDQVGGSASKIIKTPIEGTSQKEYYGPSFIVLPDLSFEEPDVNTQTPVWENDIKQLLQPYVNAMIPYNINLGKYENVKKNADRILYQVNAHKMPPNPYDPWDDTKINKFRRWMEIGMPETQDDLK
;
A
#
# COMPACT_ATOMS: atom_id res chain seq x y z
N MET A 1 22.50 22.85 -9.52
CA MET A 1 22.74 22.06 -8.28
C MET A 1 21.64 21.03 -8.15
N ILE A 2 22.06 19.77 -7.97
CA ILE A 2 21.36 18.50 -7.64
C ILE A 2 19.81 18.52 -7.58
N LYS A 3 19.16 17.92 -8.59
CA LYS A 3 17.80 17.34 -8.47
C LYS A 3 17.93 15.95 -7.85
N LYS A 4 17.79 15.82 -6.53
CA LYS A 4 17.69 14.51 -5.89
C LYS A 4 16.21 14.17 -5.81
N LYS A 5 15.77 13.33 -6.74
CA LYS A 5 14.46 12.66 -6.72
C LYS A 5 14.30 12.02 -5.33
N ILE A 6 13.35 12.51 -4.52
CA ILE A 6 13.04 11.91 -3.21
C ILE A 6 12.30 10.61 -3.50
N THR A 7 13.04 9.56 -3.82
CA THR A 7 12.52 8.21 -4.06
C THR A 7 13.28 7.16 -3.26
N ARG A 8 13.93 7.53 -2.17
CA ARG A 8 14.65 6.59 -1.30
C ARG A 8 14.47 6.96 0.17
N LEU A 9 13.96 6.01 0.94
CA LEU A 9 14.12 5.98 2.39
C LEU A 9 15.61 6.22 2.71
N SER A 10 15.88 7.20 3.55
CA SER A 10 17.25 7.61 3.89
C SER A 10 17.46 7.40 5.38
N LYS A 11 18.55 6.72 5.75
CA LYS A 11 18.91 6.52 7.14
C LYS A 11 19.32 7.87 7.75
N ILE A 12 18.74 8.21 8.90
CA ILE A 12 19.11 9.40 9.68
C ILE A 12 20.27 9.01 10.59
N GLN A 13 21.46 9.57 10.38
CA GLN A 13 22.67 9.20 11.14
C GLN A 13 23.32 10.39 11.85
N THR A 14 23.01 11.61 11.40
CA THR A 14 23.61 12.84 11.90
C THR A 14 22.55 13.82 12.37
N LYS A 15 22.97 14.80 13.20
CA LYS A 15 22.11 15.95 13.55
C LYS A 15 21.59 16.66 12.30
N GLN A 16 22.40 16.77 11.24
CA GLN A 16 21.98 17.41 10.01
C GLN A 16 20.88 16.61 9.30
N ASP A 17 20.93 15.28 9.33
CA ASP A 17 19.87 14.44 8.76
C ASP A 17 18.54 14.66 9.50
N VAL A 18 18.58 14.83 10.82
CA VAL A 18 17.39 15.15 11.63
C VAL A 18 16.82 16.50 11.24
N ILE A 19 17.66 17.54 11.13
CA ILE A 19 17.24 18.88 10.69
C ILE A 19 16.59 18.79 9.30
N ASN A 20 17.24 18.11 8.36
CA ASN A 20 16.72 17.95 7.01
C ASN A 20 15.37 17.19 6.97
N ALA A 21 15.18 16.21 7.87
CA ALA A 21 13.94 15.47 7.99
C ALA A 21 12.81 16.33 8.58
N ILE A 22 13.09 17.13 9.60
CA ILE A 22 12.14 18.11 10.17
C ILE A 22 11.75 19.12 9.10
N ASP A 23 12.72 19.70 8.40
CA ASP A 23 12.47 20.67 7.33
C ASP A 23 11.62 20.06 6.20
N LEU A 24 11.82 18.79 5.87
CA LEU A 24 10.98 18.09 4.90
C LEU A 24 9.53 17.94 5.40
N ILE A 25 9.33 17.47 6.64
CA ILE A 25 7.99 17.28 7.22
C ILE A 25 7.25 18.62 7.31
N THR A 26 7.91 19.68 7.78
CA THR A 26 7.33 21.03 7.86
C THR A 26 6.93 21.53 6.47
N ARG A 27 7.82 21.43 5.48
CA ARG A 27 7.50 21.86 4.10
C ARG A 27 6.34 21.08 3.48
N GLN A 28 6.29 19.77 3.69
CA GLN A 28 5.17 18.93 3.23
C GLN A 28 3.85 19.32 3.90
N GLY A 29 3.88 19.64 5.19
CA GLY A 29 2.69 20.02 5.96
C GLY A 29 2.15 21.39 5.59
N GLU A 30 2.95 22.44 5.82
CA GLU A 30 2.50 23.85 5.78
C GLU A 30 3.18 24.70 4.70
N GLY A 31 4.19 24.16 4.01
CA GLY A 31 5.04 24.88 3.07
C GLY A 31 6.32 25.39 3.72
N ALA A 32 7.21 25.98 2.91
CA ALA A 32 8.35 26.72 3.44
C ALA A 32 7.94 28.15 3.79
N GLU A 33 8.75 28.85 4.60
CA GLU A 33 8.52 30.26 4.92
C GLU A 33 8.40 31.09 3.62
N GLY A 34 7.20 31.59 3.34
CA GLY A 34 6.89 32.36 2.12
C GLY A 34 6.68 31.54 0.84
N SER A 35 6.50 30.22 0.91
CA SER A 35 6.24 29.39 -0.27
C SER A 35 5.08 28.42 -0.05
N LEU A 36 4.18 28.35 -1.03
CA LEU A 36 3.04 27.43 -1.08
C LEU A 36 3.48 25.99 -1.42
N ILE A 37 4.74 25.82 -1.80
CA ILE A 37 5.28 24.65 -2.49
C ILE A 37 5.93 23.67 -1.51
N ASP A 38 5.63 22.39 -1.71
CA ASP A 38 6.19 21.21 -1.05
C ASP A 38 7.54 20.78 -1.67
N THR A 39 7.55 19.96 -2.72
CA THR A 39 8.77 19.33 -3.26
C THR A 39 9.14 19.76 -4.69
N GLY A 40 8.32 20.58 -5.36
CA GLY A 40 8.55 21.08 -6.70
C GLY A 40 7.53 22.15 -7.12
N PRO A 41 7.79 22.95 -8.16
CA PRO A 41 7.01 24.15 -8.52
C PRO A 41 5.50 23.93 -8.75
N ASP A 42 5.07 22.67 -8.89
CA ASP A 42 3.67 22.28 -9.15
C ASP A 42 3.05 21.49 -7.97
N ASP A 43 3.71 21.42 -6.81
CA ASP A 43 3.34 20.55 -5.69
C ASP A 43 3.01 21.41 -4.46
N LEU A 44 1.71 21.65 -4.21
CA LEU A 44 1.26 22.41 -3.03
C LEU A 44 1.49 21.61 -1.73
N ALA A 45 1.89 22.30 -0.66
CA ALA A 45 1.89 21.72 0.67
C ALA A 45 0.49 21.25 1.09
N HIS A 46 0.42 20.28 2.00
CA HIS A 46 -0.84 19.63 2.41
C HIS A 46 -1.90 20.63 2.86
N TYR A 47 -1.53 21.66 3.63
CA TYR A 47 -2.44 22.72 4.04
C TYR A 47 -3.18 23.36 2.84
N TYR A 48 -2.44 23.73 1.80
CA TYR A 48 -2.99 24.39 0.62
C TYR A 48 -3.83 23.43 -0.24
N ARG A 49 -3.40 22.16 -0.38
CA ARG A 49 -4.21 21.11 -1.03
C ARG A 49 -5.57 20.92 -0.37
N PHE A 50 -5.61 20.85 0.97
CA PHE A 50 -6.88 20.75 1.69
C PHE A 50 -7.69 22.04 1.61
N LEU A 51 -7.04 23.19 1.54
CA LEU A 51 -7.70 24.48 1.35
C LEU A 51 -8.36 24.60 -0.03
N GLU A 52 -7.72 24.08 -1.08
CA GLU A 52 -8.30 23.96 -2.42
C GLU A 52 -9.59 23.14 -2.39
N ILE A 53 -9.58 21.96 -1.77
CA ILE A 53 -10.77 21.10 -1.60
C ILE A 53 -11.87 21.85 -0.85
N LYS A 54 -11.52 22.47 0.29
CA LYS A 54 -12.47 23.22 1.13
C LYS A 54 -13.13 24.39 0.39
N LYS A 55 -12.38 25.07 -0.49
CA LYS A 55 -12.86 26.24 -1.24
C LYS A 55 -13.44 25.88 -2.59
N ASN A 56 -13.22 24.65 -3.05
CA ASN A 56 -13.55 24.19 -4.39
C ASN A 56 -13.02 25.17 -5.45
N ARG A 57 -11.74 25.56 -5.30
CA ARG A 57 -10.99 26.47 -6.17
C ARG A 57 -9.51 26.10 -6.12
N TYR A 58 -8.81 26.21 -7.24
CA TYR A 58 -7.36 26.07 -7.24
C TYR A 58 -6.71 27.28 -6.58
N ILE A 59 -5.53 27.08 -6.01
CA ILE A 59 -4.68 28.12 -5.44
C ILE A 59 -3.63 28.51 -6.48
N GLU A 60 -3.46 29.81 -6.71
CA GLU A 60 -2.46 30.39 -7.60
C GLU A 60 -1.60 31.37 -6.82
N GLU A 61 -0.30 31.44 -7.13
CA GLU A 61 0.57 32.51 -6.61
C GLU A 61 0.08 33.88 -7.09
N ASP A 62 0.09 34.87 -6.20
CA ASP A 62 -0.36 36.24 -6.53
C ASP A 62 0.78 37.19 -6.93
N GLY A 63 2.03 36.70 -6.97
CA GLY A 63 3.23 37.47 -7.30
C GLY A 63 3.75 38.38 -6.19
N THR A 64 3.11 38.39 -5.00
CA THR A 64 3.50 39.19 -3.84
C THR A 64 4.05 38.34 -2.68
N GLY A 65 4.25 37.04 -2.91
CA GLY A 65 4.54 36.06 -1.86
C GLY A 65 3.29 35.54 -1.15
N GLY A 66 2.10 35.92 -1.63
CA GLY A 66 0.81 35.40 -1.20
C GLY A 66 0.20 34.47 -2.25
N TYR A 67 -1.09 34.21 -2.06
CA TYR A 67 -1.86 33.38 -2.96
C TYR A 67 -3.27 33.93 -3.17
N ARG A 68 -3.85 33.59 -4.31
CA ARG A 68 -5.23 33.86 -4.66
C ARG A 68 -5.94 32.58 -5.07
N TYR A 69 -7.26 32.61 -5.04
CA TYR A 69 -8.05 31.53 -5.63
C TYR A 69 -8.24 31.80 -7.12
N SER A 70 -8.16 30.75 -7.92
CA SER A 70 -8.53 30.81 -9.32
C SER A 70 -10.04 31.07 -9.47
N ASP A 71 -10.45 31.57 -10.63
CA ASP A 71 -11.86 31.76 -10.95
C ASP A 71 -12.58 30.42 -11.25
N GLY A 72 -11.81 29.39 -11.61
CA GLY A 72 -12.29 28.05 -11.94
C GLY A 72 -12.60 27.21 -10.70
N LYS A 73 -13.73 26.49 -10.71
CA LYS A 73 -13.98 25.45 -9.70
C LYS A 73 -13.04 24.28 -9.94
N ILE A 74 -12.74 23.54 -8.87
CA ILE A 74 -12.14 22.21 -9.01
C ILE A 74 -13.23 21.31 -9.58
N ASN A 75 -13.28 21.27 -10.91
CA ASN A 75 -14.23 20.50 -11.68
C ASN A 75 -13.77 19.05 -11.83
N ASN A 76 -12.46 18.81 -11.71
CA ASN A 76 -11.83 17.52 -11.67
C ASN A 76 -10.74 17.57 -10.59
N LEU A 77 -11.04 17.10 -9.38
CA LEU A 77 -9.97 16.48 -8.60
C LEU A 77 -9.46 15.34 -9.49
N ASP A 78 -8.19 15.36 -9.89
CA ASP A 78 -7.64 14.36 -10.82
C ASP A 78 -8.11 12.95 -10.43
N GLY A 79 -8.85 12.30 -11.34
CA GLY A 79 -9.50 11.00 -11.10
C GLY A 79 -11.02 11.03 -10.92
N GLY A 80 -11.65 12.21 -10.87
CA GLY A 80 -13.10 12.33 -10.71
C GLY A 80 -13.54 11.74 -9.37
N ILE A 81 -13.37 12.49 -8.28
CA ILE A 81 -13.95 12.08 -7.00
C ILE A 81 -15.47 12.08 -7.19
N GLY A 82 -16.02 10.88 -7.41
CA GLY A 82 -17.45 10.66 -7.36
C GLY A 82 -18.00 11.03 -5.99
N GLU A 83 -19.32 11.08 -5.85
CA GLU A 83 -19.93 11.32 -4.55
C GLU A 83 -19.37 10.34 -3.51
N PRO A 84 -18.91 10.82 -2.34
CA PRO A 84 -18.41 9.94 -1.30
C PRO A 84 -19.49 8.93 -0.91
N TYR A 85 -19.08 7.70 -0.61
CA TYR A 85 -20.02 6.72 -0.06
C TYR A 85 -20.54 7.24 1.28
N PRO A 86 -21.87 7.25 1.52
CA PRO A 86 -22.46 7.62 2.80
C PRO A 86 -22.24 6.48 3.81
N VAL A 87 -21.02 6.38 4.33
CA VAL A 87 -20.63 5.36 5.31
C VAL A 87 -21.28 5.68 6.66
N ALA A 88 -21.94 4.69 7.26
CA ALA A 88 -22.52 4.80 8.59
C ALA A 88 -21.44 4.99 9.66
N GLU A 89 -21.82 5.56 10.81
CA GLU A 89 -20.93 5.63 11.96
C GLU A 89 -20.50 4.22 12.40
N VAL A 90 -19.19 4.01 12.51
CA VAL A 90 -18.65 2.74 13.00
C VAL A 90 -18.94 2.63 14.50
N PRO A 91 -19.61 1.56 14.96
CA PRO A 91 -19.88 1.37 16.39
C PRO A 91 -18.61 1.38 17.22
N ALA A 92 -18.69 1.85 18.46
CA ALA A 92 -17.59 1.73 19.41
C ALA A 92 -17.19 0.26 19.58
N GLY A 93 -15.92 -0.06 19.36
CA GLY A 93 -15.41 -1.44 19.34
C GLY A 93 -15.62 -2.20 18.02
N GLY A 94 -16.18 -1.56 17.00
CA GLY A 94 -16.36 -2.12 15.66
C GLY A 94 -17.67 -2.90 15.48
N TYR A 95 -17.84 -3.41 14.26
CA TYR A 95 -18.99 -4.23 13.89
C TYR A 95 -18.88 -5.65 14.46
N ASN A 96 -19.99 -6.18 14.98
CA ASN A 96 -20.13 -7.53 15.51
C ASN A 96 -21.57 -8.04 15.34
N GLU A 97 -21.84 -9.29 15.71
CA GLU A 97 -23.16 -9.92 15.55
C GLU A 97 -24.32 -9.15 16.21
N SER A 98 -24.06 -8.34 17.25
CA SER A 98 -25.12 -7.59 17.95
C SER A 98 -25.53 -6.29 17.24
N ASN A 99 -24.68 -5.75 16.36
CA ASN A 99 -24.90 -4.46 15.69
C ASN A 99 -24.88 -4.54 14.15
N VAL A 100 -24.69 -5.74 13.59
CA VAL A 100 -24.84 -6.03 12.16
C VAL A 100 -26.16 -6.76 11.92
N PRO A 101 -27.02 -6.30 10.99
CA PRO A 101 -28.20 -7.02 10.54
C PRO A 101 -27.89 -8.48 10.19
N VAL A 102 -28.71 -9.42 10.66
CA VAL A 102 -28.49 -10.86 10.47
C VAL A 102 -28.31 -11.24 8.99
N SER A 103 -28.98 -10.52 8.08
CA SER A 103 -28.85 -10.70 6.62
C SER A 103 -27.43 -10.46 6.11
N ASP A 104 -26.66 -9.59 6.77
CA ASP A 104 -25.38 -9.08 6.28
C ASP A 104 -24.20 -9.76 6.98
N GLN A 105 -24.43 -10.36 8.16
CA GLN A 105 -23.39 -10.92 9.03
C GLN A 105 -22.45 -11.89 8.29
N ALA A 106 -23.00 -12.81 7.50
CA ALA A 106 -22.23 -13.81 6.77
C ALA A 106 -21.27 -13.20 5.73
N GLN A 107 -21.59 -12.01 5.21
CA GLN A 107 -20.76 -11.29 4.25
C GLN A 107 -19.79 -10.32 4.94
N ILE A 108 -20.27 -9.53 5.89
CA ILE A 108 -19.52 -8.37 6.38
C ILE A 108 -18.56 -8.72 7.53
N LEU A 109 -18.95 -9.62 8.44
CA LEU A 109 -18.11 -9.95 9.60
C LEU A 109 -16.76 -10.57 9.19
N PRO A 110 -16.70 -11.50 8.21
CA PRO A 110 -15.42 -12.01 7.72
C PRO A 110 -14.53 -10.92 7.09
N LEU A 111 -15.12 -9.97 6.35
CA LEU A 111 -14.37 -8.86 5.76
C LEU A 111 -13.81 -7.90 6.82
N MET A 112 -14.58 -7.61 7.87
CA MET A 112 -14.14 -6.79 9.01
C MET A 112 -12.96 -7.45 9.72
N ASP A 113 -13.06 -8.76 9.95
CA ASP A 113 -12.05 -9.56 10.61
C ASP A 113 -10.76 -9.67 9.78
N GLU A 114 -10.88 -9.87 8.46
CA GLU A 114 -9.77 -9.78 7.50
C GLU A 114 -9.10 -8.40 7.54
N PHE A 115 -9.87 -7.32 7.44
CA PHE A 115 -9.36 -5.96 7.51
C PHE A 115 -8.60 -5.70 8.82
N ASN A 116 -9.19 -6.03 9.96
CA ASN A 116 -8.58 -5.81 11.28
C ASN A 116 -7.28 -6.61 11.44
N ARG A 117 -7.20 -7.84 10.92
CA ARG A 117 -5.96 -8.62 10.89
C ARG A 117 -4.88 -7.96 10.06
N GLU A 118 -5.17 -7.56 8.82
CA GLU A 118 -4.18 -6.95 7.94
C GLU A 118 -3.72 -5.58 8.46
N TYR A 119 -4.63 -4.81 9.05
CA TYR A 119 -4.32 -3.53 9.71
C TYR A 119 -3.41 -3.75 10.93
N THR A 120 -3.74 -4.74 11.76
CA THR A 120 -2.92 -5.12 12.91
C THR A 120 -1.51 -5.57 12.49
N LYS A 121 -1.42 -6.39 11.44
CA LYS A 121 -0.13 -6.84 10.88
C LYS A 121 0.69 -5.65 10.39
N MET A 122 0.07 -4.72 9.65
CA MET A 122 0.73 -3.50 9.18
C MET A 122 1.32 -2.69 10.34
N LEU A 123 0.54 -2.41 11.39
CA LEU A 123 1.01 -1.61 12.53
C LEU A 123 2.17 -2.27 13.27
N LYS A 124 2.06 -3.56 13.56
CA LYS A 124 3.11 -4.32 14.26
C LYS A 124 4.37 -4.46 13.40
N LEU A 125 4.26 -4.53 12.07
CA LEU A 125 5.41 -4.47 11.15
C LEU A 125 6.07 -3.08 11.16
N LEU A 126 5.29 -2.00 11.19
CA LEU A 126 5.84 -0.65 11.35
C LEU A 126 6.54 -0.49 12.70
N GLU A 127 5.98 -1.04 13.78
CA GLU A 127 6.61 -1.06 15.10
C GLU A 127 7.94 -1.84 15.09
N LYS A 128 7.97 -3.02 14.47
CA LYS A 128 9.22 -3.79 14.29
C LYS A 128 10.24 -3.00 13.46
N ALA A 129 9.83 -2.41 12.34
CA ALA A 129 10.70 -1.59 11.50
C ALA A 129 11.31 -0.41 12.27
N TRP A 130 10.49 0.25 13.10
CA TRP A 130 10.94 1.34 13.96
C TRP A 130 11.91 0.88 15.05
N GLY A 131 11.59 -0.23 15.72
CA GLY A 131 12.38 -0.75 16.84
C GLY A 131 13.72 -1.37 16.42
N THR A 132 13.78 -2.04 15.27
CA THR A 132 15.00 -2.72 14.81
C THR A 132 15.78 -1.91 13.78
N GLY A 133 15.11 -0.98 13.08
CA GLY A 133 15.67 -0.30 11.91
C GLY A 133 15.79 -1.21 10.68
N ASP A 134 15.19 -2.40 10.70
CA ASP A 134 15.20 -3.33 9.56
C ASP A 134 14.23 -2.83 8.47
N PRO A 135 14.73 -2.46 7.27
CA PRO A 135 13.89 -1.97 6.18
C PRO A 135 12.92 -3.03 5.63
N ASN A 136 13.16 -4.33 5.88
CA ASN A 136 12.27 -5.39 5.40
C ASN A 136 10.90 -5.29 6.05
N TYR A 137 10.84 -5.06 7.36
CA TYR A 137 9.56 -4.86 8.06
C TYR A 137 8.79 -3.65 7.53
N LEU A 138 9.50 -2.59 7.10
CA LEU A 138 8.86 -1.42 6.50
C LEU A 138 8.28 -1.73 5.12
N ILE A 139 9.02 -2.46 4.28
CA ILE A 139 8.53 -2.90 2.98
C ILE A 139 7.29 -3.79 3.15
N GLU A 140 7.34 -4.75 4.08
CA GLU A 140 6.19 -5.61 4.37
C GLU A 140 4.98 -4.83 4.88
N ALA A 141 5.18 -3.85 5.77
CA ALA A 141 4.11 -2.96 6.20
C ALA A 141 3.47 -2.19 5.04
N ILE A 142 4.28 -1.67 4.12
CA ILE A 142 3.79 -0.98 2.90
C ILE A 142 2.96 -1.94 2.04
N MET A 143 3.40 -3.19 1.88
CA MET A 143 2.62 -4.19 1.13
C MET A 143 1.28 -4.48 1.81
N LYS A 144 1.26 -4.57 3.15
CA LYS A 144 0.01 -4.71 3.91
C LYS A 144 -0.91 -3.50 3.74
N MET A 145 -0.36 -2.29 3.68
CA MET A 145 -1.12 -1.08 3.38
C MET A 145 -1.82 -1.15 2.02
N PHE A 146 -1.14 -1.66 0.98
CA PHE A 146 -1.78 -1.89 -0.31
C PHE A 146 -2.89 -2.95 -0.22
N SER A 147 -2.66 -4.07 0.48
CA SER A 147 -3.67 -5.12 0.66
C SER A 147 -4.95 -4.64 1.37
N LEU A 148 -4.86 -3.62 2.24
CA LEU A 148 -6.06 -3.02 2.86
C LEU A 148 -6.97 -2.39 1.81
N THR A 149 -6.40 -1.80 0.76
CA THR A 149 -7.11 -0.88 -0.14
C THR A 149 -7.38 -1.44 -1.52
N THR A 150 -6.43 -2.16 -2.14
CA THR A 150 -6.31 -2.29 -3.60
C THR A 150 -7.64 -2.60 -4.27
N ALA A 151 -8.33 -1.54 -4.69
CA ALA A 151 -9.39 -1.57 -5.67
C ALA A 151 -8.72 -1.21 -6.98
N ASP A 152 -8.61 -2.17 -7.88
CA ASP A 152 -8.48 -1.79 -9.29
C ASP A 152 -9.82 -1.23 -9.76
N ALA A 153 -9.75 -0.35 -10.75
CA ALA A 153 -10.91 0.25 -11.41
C ALA A 153 -11.90 -0.78 -12.04
N ASP A 154 -11.56 -2.07 -12.04
CA ASP A 154 -12.34 -3.18 -12.61
C ASP A 154 -13.08 -4.04 -11.54
N ASP A 155 -13.21 -3.51 -10.32
CA ASP A 155 -14.19 -3.88 -9.28
C ASP A 155 -14.21 -5.34 -8.75
N GLN A 156 -13.36 -6.25 -9.24
CA GLN A 156 -13.38 -7.67 -8.83
C GLN A 156 -12.26 -8.10 -7.87
N VAL A 157 -11.23 -7.28 -7.64
CA VAL A 157 -10.04 -7.66 -6.83
C VAL A 157 -9.77 -6.66 -5.68
N GLY A 158 -10.84 -6.07 -5.13
CA GLY A 158 -10.78 -5.14 -4.01
C GLY A 158 -10.18 -5.74 -2.74
N GLY A 159 -9.24 -5.03 -2.09
CA GLY A 159 -8.87 -5.28 -0.69
C GLY A 159 -10.08 -5.17 0.24
N SER A 160 -9.99 -5.71 1.46
CA SER A 160 -11.14 -5.81 2.38
C SER A 160 -11.80 -4.46 2.66
N ALA A 161 -11.05 -3.34 2.74
CA ALA A 161 -11.64 -2.01 2.92
C ALA A 161 -12.55 -1.59 1.76
N SER A 162 -12.15 -1.86 0.52
CA SER A 162 -12.97 -1.51 -0.65
C SER A 162 -14.25 -2.33 -0.69
N LYS A 163 -14.20 -3.61 -0.31
CA LYS A 163 -15.40 -4.48 -0.26
C LYS A 163 -16.36 -4.01 0.84
N ILE A 164 -15.83 -3.63 2.00
CA ILE A 164 -16.60 -3.08 3.13
C ILE A 164 -17.34 -1.81 2.69
N ILE A 165 -16.62 -0.80 2.17
CA ILE A 165 -17.20 0.51 1.81
C ILE A 165 -18.22 0.42 0.68
N LYS A 166 -18.16 -0.62 -0.16
CA LYS A 166 -19.12 -0.86 -1.25
C LYS A 166 -20.32 -1.73 -0.84
N THR A 167 -20.33 -2.27 0.38
CA THR A 167 -21.45 -3.07 0.88
C THR A 167 -22.49 -2.16 1.55
N PRO A 168 -23.72 -2.07 1.01
CA PRO A 168 -24.79 -1.32 1.65
C PRO A 168 -25.25 -2.02 2.94
N ILE A 169 -25.74 -1.25 3.90
CA ILE A 169 -26.38 -1.80 5.11
C ILE A 169 -27.84 -2.08 4.78
N GLU A 170 -28.28 -3.34 4.91
CA GLU A 170 -29.68 -3.69 4.65
C GLU A 170 -30.61 -3.12 5.72
N GLY A 171 -31.79 -2.66 5.29
CA GLY A 171 -32.84 -2.17 6.19
C GLY A 171 -32.70 -0.71 6.69
N THR A 172 -31.70 0.05 6.22
CA THR A 172 -31.59 1.48 6.54
C THR A 172 -32.45 2.33 5.59
N SER A 173 -33.11 3.36 6.15
CA SER A 173 -33.98 4.26 5.36
C SER A 173 -33.22 5.20 4.42
N GLN A 174 -31.97 5.50 4.75
CA GLN A 174 -30.99 6.12 3.87
C GLN A 174 -30.03 5.01 3.43
N LYS A 175 -29.64 4.96 2.16
CA LYS A 175 -28.71 3.95 1.64
C LYS A 175 -27.32 4.19 2.24
N GLU A 176 -27.06 3.66 3.43
CA GLU A 176 -25.79 3.75 4.14
C GLU A 176 -24.90 2.57 3.80
N TYR A 177 -23.60 2.73 3.99
CA TYR A 177 -22.58 1.72 3.70
C TYR A 177 -21.75 1.40 4.95
N TYR A 178 -21.18 0.19 5.01
CA TYR A 178 -20.30 -0.17 6.11
C TYR A 178 -18.95 0.54 6.03
N GLY A 179 -18.34 0.81 7.19
CA GLY A 179 -16.98 1.36 7.31
C GLY A 179 -15.99 0.34 7.92
N PRO A 180 -14.70 0.37 7.55
CA PRO A 180 -13.69 -0.47 8.20
C PRO A 180 -13.55 -0.13 9.70
N SER A 181 -13.38 -1.14 10.56
CA SER A 181 -13.41 -0.96 12.03
C SER A 181 -12.05 -0.57 12.66
N PHE A 182 -10.93 -0.75 11.95
CA PHE A 182 -9.57 -0.43 12.43
C PHE A 182 -9.23 -0.96 13.83
N ILE A 183 -9.73 -2.15 14.17
CA ILE A 183 -9.47 -2.77 15.48
C ILE A 183 -8.08 -3.40 15.47
N VAL A 184 -7.27 -3.06 16.47
CA VAL A 184 -5.98 -3.71 16.72
C VAL A 184 -6.23 -5.00 17.51
N LEU A 185 -5.76 -6.14 17.00
CA LEU A 185 -5.88 -7.44 17.64
C LEU A 185 -4.61 -7.76 18.46
N PRO A 186 -4.63 -7.58 19.79
CA PRO A 186 -3.42 -7.71 20.62
C PRO A 186 -2.84 -9.12 20.54
N ASP A 187 -3.70 -10.14 20.64
CA ASP A 187 -3.33 -11.56 20.69
C ASP A 187 -2.98 -12.17 19.33
N LEU A 188 -3.03 -11.38 18.26
CA LEU A 188 -2.59 -11.84 16.94
C LEU A 188 -1.08 -12.08 16.97
N SER A 189 -0.69 -13.35 17.18
CA SER A 189 0.69 -13.81 17.08
C SER A 189 1.13 -13.83 15.63
N PHE A 190 2.35 -13.37 15.37
CA PHE A 190 3.01 -13.66 14.10
C PHE A 190 3.55 -15.07 14.17
N GLU A 191 3.18 -15.90 13.20
CA GLU A 191 4.17 -16.87 12.75
C GLU A 191 5.31 -16.05 12.16
N GLU A 192 6.45 -16.03 12.84
CA GLU A 192 7.67 -15.55 12.19
C GLU A 192 7.83 -16.40 10.92
N PRO A 193 8.14 -15.80 9.77
CA PRO A 193 8.37 -16.56 8.56
C PRO A 193 9.38 -17.66 8.90
N ASP A 194 9.00 -18.92 8.67
CA ASP A 194 9.79 -20.09 9.06
C ASP A 194 11.24 -19.93 8.59
N VAL A 195 12.11 -19.53 9.53
CA VAL A 195 13.53 -19.24 9.31
C VAL A 195 14.29 -20.53 9.00
N ASN A 196 13.63 -21.68 9.05
CA ASN A 196 14.24 -23.00 8.88
C ASN A 196 14.12 -23.56 7.45
N THR A 197 13.64 -22.79 6.48
CA THR A 197 13.75 -23.17 5.08
C THR A 197 15.07 -22.68 4.50
N GLN A 198 15.82 -23.60 3.89
CA GLN A 198 17.05 -23.37 3.15
C GLN A 198 17.02 -22.04 2.38
N THR A 199 18.10 -21.26 2.48
CA THR A 199 18.26 -19.98 1.79
C THR A 199 17.95 -20.17 0.29
N PRO A 200 16.87 -19.55 -0.24
CA PRO A 200 16.40 -19.87 -1.58
C PRO A 200 17.38 -19.35 -2.62
N VAL A 201 17.71 -20.15 -3.62
CA VAL A 201 18.54 -19.74 -4.77
C VAL A 201 17.77 -19.89 -6.07
N TRP A 202 18.23 -19.23 -7.13
CA TRP A 202 17.54 -19.30 -8.42
C TRP A 202 17.41 -20.74 -8.91
N GLU A 203 18.52 -21.49 -9.00
CA GLU A 203 18.57 -22.79 -9.66
C GLU A 203 17.63 -23.83 -9.04
N ASN A 204 17.55 -23.86 -7.71
CA ASN A 204 16.85 -24.91 -6.97
C ASN A 204 15.46 -24.50 -6.51
N ASP A 205 15.23 -23.21 -6.27
CA ASP A 205 14.00 -22.75 -5.61
C ASP A 205 13.15 -21.90 -6.56
N ILE A 206 13.70 -20.77 -7.00
CA ILE A 206 12.90 -19.76 -7.69
C ILE A 206 12.57 -20.17 -9.12
N LYS A 207 13.51 -20.81 -9.81
CA LYS A 207 13.27 -21.35 -11.14
C LYS A 207 12.14 -22.37 -11.12
N GLN A 208 12.14 -23.28 -10.14
CA GLN A 208 11.08 -24.29 -10.01
C GLN A 208 9.74 -23.67 -9.65
N LEU A 209 9.74 -22.70 -8.74
CA LEU A 209 8.55 -21.94 -8.37
C LEU A 209 7.90 -21.24 -9.57
N LEU A 210 8.71 -20.68 -10.47
CA LEU A 210 8.24 -19.92 -11.62
C LEU A 210 7.98 -20.77 -12.86
N GLN A 211 8.56 -21.98 -12.94
CA GLN A 211 8.53 -22.85 -14.11
C GLN A 211 7.12 -23.10 -14.68
N PRO A 212 6.07 -23.33 -13.86
CA PRO A 212 4.71 -23.56 -14.38
C PRO A 212 4.16 -22.36 -15.18
N TYR A 213 4.67 -21.16 -14.93
CA TYR A 213 4.09 -19.91 -15.43
C TYR A 213 4.87 -19.28 -16.58
N VAL A 214 6.00 -19.89 -17.00
CA VAL A 214 6.91 -19.32 -18.02
C VAL A 214 6.17 -18.94 -19.29
N ASN A 215 5.36 -19.86 -19.84
CA ASN A 215 4.64 -19.62 -21.08
C ASN A 215 3.54 -18.57 -20.94
N ALA A 216 2.91 -18.50 -19.77
CA ALA A 216 1.84 -17.56 -19.49
C ALA A 216 2.34 -16.11 -19.39
N MET A 217 3.61 -15.91 -19.09
CA MET A 217 4.22 -14.59 -18.94
C MET A 217 4.91 -14.06 -20.21
N ILE A 218 5.07 -14.89 -21.24
CA ILE A 218 5.62 -14.47 -22.55
C ILE A 218 4.85 -13.27 -23.14
N PRO A 219 3.50 -13.22 -23.15
CA PRO A 219 2.76 -12.08 -23.67
C PRO A 219 3.03 -10.76 -22.92
N TYR A 220 3.47 -10.84 -21.66
CA TYR A 220 3.78 -9.68 -20.82
C TYR A 220 5.24 -9.24 -20.94
N ASN A 221 6.00 -9.83 -21.88
CA ASN A 221 7.42 -9.58 -22.11
C ASN A 221 8.31 -9.87 -20.88
N ILE A 222 7.87 -10.80 -20.02
CA ILE A 222 8.63 -11.29 -18.86
C ILE A 222 8.92 -12.76 -19.09
N ASN A 223 10.19 -13.12 -19.27
CA ASN A 223 10.60 -14.50 -19.44
C ASN A 223 11.01 -15.09 -18.09
N LEU A 224 10.06 -15.75 -17.42
CA LEU A 224 10.30 -16.35 -16.11
C LEU A 224 11.25 -17.55 -16.12
N GLY A 225 11.67 -18.04 -17.29
CA GLY A 225 12.64 -19.12 -17.40
C GLY A 225 14.10 -18.64 -17.34
N LYS A 226 14.34 -17.31 -17.31
CA LYS A 226 15.68 -16.71 -17.38
C LYS A 226 15.98 -15.89 -16.13
N TYR A 227 17.05 -16.25 -15.41
CA TYR A 227 17.51 -15.57 -14.20
C TYR A 227 17.57 -14.05 -14.35
N GLU A 228 18.33 -13.55 -15.34
CA GLU A 228 18.49 -12.12 -15.60
C GLU A 228 17.18 -11.39 -15.89
N ASN A 229 16.21 -12.07 -16.52
CA ASN A 229 14.91 -11.46 -16.79
C ASN A 229 14.06 -11.39 -15.51
N VAL A 230 14.07 -12.44 -14.69
CA VAL A 230 13.37 -12.44 -13.39
C VAL A 230 14.00 -11.43 -12.44
N LYS A 231 15.32 -11.42 -12.30
CA LYS A 231 16.08 -10.45 -11.50
C LYS A 231 15.76 -9.01 -11.89
N LYS A 232 15.77 -8.70 -13.19
CA LYS A 232 15.43 -7.37 -13.71
C LYS A 232 13.97 -6.96 -13.43
N ASN A 233 13.06 -7.93 -13.31
CA ASN A 233 11.63 -7.69 -13.11
C ASN A 233 11.15 -8.08 -11.69
N ALA A 234 12.05 -8.32 -10.74
CA ALA A 234 11.72 -8.94 -9.46
C ALA A 234 10.69 -8.13 -8.66
N ASP A 235 10.87 -6.81 -8.57
CA ASP A 235 9.91 -5.91 -7.90
C ASP A 235 8.53 -5.93 -8.56
N ARG A 236 8.51 -5.95 -9.90
CA ARG A 236 7.25 -6.02 -10.67
C ARG A 236 6.56 -7.36 -10.46
N ILE A 237 7.30 -8.47 -10.46
CA ILE A 237 6.76 -9.80 -10.20
C ILE A 237 6.18 -9.85 -8.79
N LEU A 238 6.95 -9.41 -7.79
CA LEU A 238 6.51 -9.37 -6.39
C LEU A 238 5.25 -8.50 -6.22
N TYR A 239 5.19 -7.35 -6.87
CA TYR A 239 4.00 -6.50 -6.86
C TYR A 239 2.78 -7.22 -7.45
N GLN A 240 2.92 -7.88 -8.60
CA GLN A 240 1.80 -8.55 -9.29
C GLN A 240 1.30 -9.79 -8.54
N VAL A 241 2.20 -10.58 -7.91
CA VAL A 241 1.79 -11.75 -7.13
C VAL A 241 1.06 -11.33 -5.85
N ASN A 242 1.49 -10.26 -5.16
CA ASN A 242 0.76 -9.73 -4.00
C ASN A 242 -0.60 -9.15 -4.39
N ALA A 243 -0.70 -8.58 -5.60
CA ALA A 243 -1.97 -8.09 -6.15
C ALA A 243 -2.87 -9.20 -6.71
N HIS A 244 -2.50 -10.49 -6.57
CA HIS A 244 -3.23 -11.64 -7.14
C HIS A 244 -3.44 -11.55 -8.67
N LYS A 245 -2.62 -10.75 -9.36
CA LYS A 245 -2.61 -10.60 -10.83
C LYS A 245 -1.63 -11.52 -11.53
N MET A 246 -0.75 -12.15 -10.75
CA MET A 246 0.19 -13.14 -11.21
C MET A 246 0.17 -14.34 -10.24
N PRO A 247 0.16 -15.58 -10.77
CA PRO A 247 0.09 -15.94 -12.18
C PRO A 247 -1.27 -15.57 -12.82
N PRO A 248 -1.32 -15.30 -14.14
CA PRO A 248 -2.58 -14.98 -14.81
C PRO A 248 -3.51 -16.21 -14.85
N ASN A 249 -4.81 -16.00 -15.06
CA ASN A 249 -5.77 -17.08 -15.28
C ASN A 249 -5.27 -18.06 -16.39
N PRO A 250 -5.38 -19.40 -16.21
CA PRO A 250 -6.18 -20.12 -15.22
C PRO A 250 -5.43 -20.58 -13.97
N TYR A 251 -4.25 -20.04 -13.69
CA TYR A 251 -3.49 -20.45 -12.52
C TYR A 251 -4.03 -19.82 -11.24
N ASP A 252 -4.01 -20.58 -10.15
CA ASP A 252 -4.33 -20.05 -8.83
C ASP A 252 -3.28 -19.01 -8.40
N PRO A 253 -3.71 -17.92 -7.71
CA PRO A 253 -2.80 -16.98 -7.08
C PRO A 253 -1.79 -17.68 -6.17
N TRP A 254 -0.62 -17.07 -6.00
CA TRP A 254 0.37 -17.60 -5.06
C TRP A 254 -0.13 -17.49 -3.63
N ASP A 255 0.04 -18.58 -2.88
CA ASP A 255 -0.08 -18.56 -1.43
C ASP A 255 1.08 -17.79 -0.78
N ASP A 256 0.93 -17.46 0.50
CA ASP A 256 1.94 -16.73 1.29
C ASP A 256 3.30 -17.45 1.31
N THR A 257 3.33 -18.78 1.21
CA THR A 257 4.59 -19.55 1.24
C THR A 257 5.41 -19.28 -0.02
N LYS A 258 4.77 -19.29 -1.19
CA LYS A 258 5.41 -18.97 -2.48
C LYS A 258 5.87 -17.52 -2.54
N ILE A 259 5.03 -16.59 -2.08
CA ILE A 259 5.37 -15.15 -2.03
C ILE A 259 6.57 -14.92 -1.11
N ASN A 260 6.56 -15.49 0.10
CA ASN A 260 7.64 -15.32 1.06
C ASN A 260 8.94 -15.95 0.58
N LYS A 261 8.90 -17.10 -0.11
CA LYS A 261 10.08 -17.72 -0.73
C LYS A 261 10.72 -16.81 -1.80
N PHE A 262 9.89 -16.25 -2.70
CA PHE A 262 10.37 -15.33 -3.73
C PHE A 262 10.93 -14.04 -3.14
N ARG A 263 10.23 -13.47 -2.13
CA ARG A 263 10.69 -12.30 -1.37
C ARG A 263 12.04 -12.58 -0.71
N ARG A 264 12.18 -13.71 -0.02
CA ARG A 264 13.41 -14.08 0.67
C ARG A 264 14.60 -14.18 -0.28
N TRP A 265 14.41 -14.71 -1.49
CA TRP A 265 15.44 -14.73 -2.53
C TRP A 265 15.84 -13.32 -2.97
N MET A 266 14.88 -12.38 -3.09
CA MET A 266 15.18 -10.98 -3.38
C MET A 266 16.01 -10.32 -2.27
N GLU A 267 15.68 -10.56 -1.01
CA GLU A 267 16.35 -9.97 0.16
C GLU A 267 17.83 -10.32 0.27
N ILE A 268 18.18 -11.57 -0.05
CA ILE A 268 19.55 -12.09 0.04
C ILE A 268 20.40 -11.78 -1.21
N GLY A 269 19.94 -10.88 -2.09
CA GLY A 269 20.69 -10.44 -3.27
C GLY A 269 20.41 -11.22 -4.55
N MET A 270 19.33 -12.01 -4.59
CA MET A 270 18.93 -12.84 -5.72
C MET A 270 20.06 -13.77 -6.19
N PRO A 271 20.64 -14.61 -5.31
CA PRO A 271 21.72 -15.54 -5.68
C PRO A 271 21.25 -16.46 -6.80
N GLU A 272 22.10 -16.67 -7.81
CA GLU A 272 21.81 -17.62 -8.86
C GLU A 272 22.02 -19.06 -8.34
N THR A 273 23.12 -19.25 -7.62
CA THR A 273 23.59 -20.53 -7.10
C THR A 273 23.88 -20.46 -5.60
N GLN A 274 24.11 -21.62 -4.97
CA GLN A 274 24.50 -21.69 -3.56
C GLN A 274 25.88 -21.05 -3.30
N ASP A 275 26.76 -21.01 -4.31
CA ASP A 275 28.09 -20.42 -4.17
C ASP A 275 28.04 -18.90 -4.09
N ASP A 276 26.99 -18.26 -4.60
CA ASP A 276 26.77 -16.80 -4.50
C ASP A 276 26.44 -16.34 -3.08
N LEU A 277 26.24 -17.26 -2.14
CA LEU A 277 25.94 -17.00 -0.72
C LEU A 277 27.17 -16.92 0.18
N LYS A 278 28.37 -17.21 -0.35
CA LYS A 278 29.66 -17.19 0.37
C LYS A 278 30.33 -15.83 0.29
#